data_AF-A0A842X3X4-F1
#
_entry.id   AF-A0A842X3X4-F1
#
_cell.length_a   1.000
_cell.length_b   1.000
_cell.length_c   1.000
_cell.angle_alpha   90.00
_cell.angle_beta   90.00
_cell.angle_gamma   90.00
#
_symmetry.space_group_name_H-M   'P 1'
#
loop_
_entity.id
_entity.type
_entity.pdbx_description
1 polymer ?
#
loop_
_entity_poly.entity_id
_entity_poly.type
_entity_poly.pdbx_seq_one_letter_code
_entity_poly.pdbx_strand_id
1 'polypeptide(L)'
;MSRSAATAALFLIIFSAVNASGFGEGDVYRILMKGVCLNSEEGMPCKTPGDMEEMFYGVCCSGVCNVNADDCSERGEMRLEIVRTISRKMCEQRYDGTECYMPDLFQKVEGTEFFGVCCRGECNWGERKCVSYCGDGYCTSQEQREGNCAEDCGKAMKDDKEEVRMSTEEMMEEMRVIGCLGIEEGGNCVFPGDFTQWTNISGVCCGGKCQFRKEACIEKAVDANKPDLIVKSIDISPEKPEAYDKVNVTVTVENTGRENVLESFWILLEIRDSGVLLTEDNQEVNETVLRGSTITHTFTDNLGLGRSGSFRVTVDVDANSNFPHQNNLIDEVDEDNNGGSKVLYVLDGVRGVCGDRICSESELKRGDCTVDCGGDEYCGDDICSDAERKSGSCSTDCGTSVGGDGGYPLKMIIAGAAAVIVAAIIVLYNLTGRRQGPEVIETAKSREDLERERDELEKMTALAKAKYHRRELDEESFREIVRDNQRKIIELELKMKSMR
;
A
#
# COMPACT_ATOMS: atom_id res chain seq x y z
N MET A 1 17.89 -21.38 40.51
CA MET A 1 18.26 -20.40 39.47
C MET A 1 18.12 -21.08 38.11
N SER A 2 17.00 -20.92 37.38
CA SER A 2 16.86 -21.18 35.91
C SER A 2 15.42 -21.13 35.37
N ARG A 3 14.46 -20.47 36.04
CA ARG A 3 13.11 -20.23 35.47
C ARG A 3 12.79 -18.77 35.19
N SER A 4 13.61 -17.83 35.67
CA SER A 4 13.36 -16.39 35.54
C SER A 4 13.92 -15.76 34.25
N ALA A 5 14.80 -16.45 33.53
CA ALA A 5 15.41 -15.92 32.31
C ALA A 5 14.54 -16.17 31.05
N ALA A 6 13.79 -17.28 31.01
CA ALA A 6 12.92 -17.62 29.87
C ALA A 6 11.67 -16.72 29.80
N THR A 7 11.14 -16.30 30.96
CA THR A 7 9.97 -15.41 31.02
C THR A 7 10.32 -13.97 30.66
N ALA A 8 11.55 -13.52 30.96
CA ALA A 8 12.04 -12.20 30.56
C ALA A 8 12.34 -12.12 29.05
N ALA A 9 12.83 -13.21 28.44
CA ALA A 9 13.06 -13.29 27.00
C ALA A 9 11.74 -13.32 26.20
N LEU A 10 10.71 -14.01 26.70
CA LEU A 10 9.39 -14.03 26.05
C LEU A 10 8.67 -12.67 26.14
N PHE A 11 8.84 -11.95 27.25
CA PHE A 11 8.32 -10.58 27.40
C PHE A 11 9.02 -9.58 26.46
N LEU A 12 10.33 -9.71 26.24
CA LEU A 12 11.07 -8.84 25.31
C LEU A 12 10.74 -9.11 23.84
N ILE A 13 10.41 -10.34 23.47
CA ILE A 13 10.01 -10.72 22.09
C ILE A 13 8.59 -10.23 21.78
N ILE A 14 7.66 -10.30 22.75
CA ILE A 14 6.31 -9.75 22.59
C ILE A 14 6.33 -8.21 22.54
N PHE A 15 7.17 -7.55 23.34
CA PHE A 15 7.30 -6.08 23.32
C PHE A 15 7.94 -5.55 22.03
N SER A 16 8.78 -6.35 21.35
CA SER A 16 9.38 -5.97 20.07
C SER A 16 8.48 -6.27 18.87
N ALA A 17 7.63 -7.31 18.95
CA ALA A 17 6.63 -7.59 17.92
C ALA A 17 5.49 -6.55 17.87
N VAL A 18 5.05 -6.02 19.01
CA VAL A 18 4.03 -4.96 19.08
C VAL A 18 4.55 -3.59 18.61
N ASN A 19 5.87 -3.34 18.69
CA ASN A 19 6.48 -2.09 18.21
C ASN A 19 6.81 -2.11 16.69
N ALA A 20 6.69 -3.25 16.01
CA ALA A 20 7.05 -3.40 14.59
C ALA A 20 5.85 -3.39 13.64
N SER A 21 4.64 -3.67 14.14
CA SER A 21 3.39 -3.51 13.39
C SER A 21 2.87 -2.09 13.61
N GLY A 22 3.06 -1.19 12.64
CA GLY A 22 2.40 0.12 12.67
C GLY A 22 0.90 -0.06 12.90
N PHE A 23 0.34 0.64 13.89
CA PHE A 23 -1.10 0.62 14.13
C PHE A 23 -1.81 1.28 12.96
N GLY A 24 -2.69 0.55 12.28
CA GLY A 24 -3.56 1.15 11.26
C GLY A 24 -4.58 2.08 11.91
N GLU A 25 -5.04 3.11 11.18
CA GLU A 25 -6.09 4.05 11.67
C GLU A 25 -7.35 3.30 12.17
N GLY A 26 -7.65 2.14 11.58
CA GLY A 26 -8.77 1.28 11.99
C GLY A 26 -8.61 0.62 13.37
N ASP A 27 -7.38 0.29 13.78
CA ASP A 27 -7.11 -0.34 15.08
C ASP A 27 -7.27 0.67 16.21
N VAL A 28 -6.74 1.88 16.01
CA VAL A 28 -6.87 3.00 16.95
C VAL A 28 -8.35 3.35 17.17
N TYR A 29 -9.15 3.40 16.09
CA TYR A 29 -10.59 3.64 16.18
C TYR A 29 -11.31 2.56 16.97
N ARG A 30 -11.05 1.27 16.68
CA ARG A 30 -11.73 0.16 17.35
C ARG A 30 -11.48 0.20 18.86
N ILE A 31 -10.25 0.54 19.27
CA ILE A 31 -9.87 0.61 20.68
C ILE A 31 -10.52 1.82 21.36
N LEU A 32 -10.56 2.98 20.68
CA LEU A 32 -11.32 4.14 21.14
C LEU A 32 -12.79 3.78 21.39
N MET A 33 -13.45 3.15 20.42
CA MET A 33 -14.88 2.82 20.52
C MET A 33 -15.18 1.73 21.54
N LYS A 34 -14.25 0.80 21.79
CA LYS A 34 -14.35 -0.13 22.93
C LYS A 34 -14.24 0.61 24.26
N GLY A 35 -13.33 1.58 24.38
CA GLY A 35 -13.12 2.37 25.59
C GLY A 35 -14.36 3.19 26.00
N VAL A 36 -15.06 3.79 25.03
CA VAL A 36 -16.32 4.52 25.25
C VAL A 36 -17.44 3.62 25.81
N CYS A 37 -17.40 2.33 25.51
CA CYS A 37 -18.38 1.34 25.98
C CYS A 37 -17.89 0.48 27.14
N LEU A 38 -16.74 0.82 27.74
CA LEU A 38 -16.20 0.08 28.86
C LEU A 38 -17.15 0.17 30.06
N ASN A 39 -17.62 -0.98 30.54
CA ASN A 39 -18.65 -1.11 31.59
C ASN A 39 -20.01 -0.48 31.22
N SER A 40 -20.38 -0.49 29.95
CA SER A 40 -21.72 -0.17 29.48
C SER A 40 -22.41 -1.44 28.97
N GLU A 41 -23.67 -1.62 29.30
CA GLU A 41 -24.49 -2.72 28.77
C GLU A 41 -24.89 -2.46 27.31
N GLU A 42 -25.29 -3.52 26.61
CA GLU A 42 -25.74 -3.42 25.22
C GLU A 42 -26.96 -2.50 25.09
N GLY A 43 -26.95 -1.60 24.12
CA GLY A 43 -27.98 -0.59 23.89
C GLY A 43 -27.86 0.67 24.77
N MET A 44 -26.90 0.73 25.70
CA MET A 44 -26.67 1.96 26.48
C MET A 44 -25.96 3.03 25.64
N PRO A 45 -26.21 4.33 25.87
CA PRO A 45 -25.48 5.40 25.22
C PRO A 45 -23.98 5.29 25.43
N CYS A 46 -23.23 5.61 24.39
CA CYS A 46 -21.78 5.72 24.42
C CYS A 46 -21.31 6.76 25.46
N LYS A 47 -20.40 6.39 26.37
CA LYS A 47 -19.88 7.30 27.40
C LYS A 47 -18.73 8.14 26.85
N THR A 48 -19.03 9.32 26.32
CA THR A 48 -18.03 10.25 25.84
C THR A 48 -17.52 11.16 26.98
N PRO A 49 -16.21 11.50 27.02
CA PRO A 49 -15.72 12.56 27.89
C PRO A 49 -16.41 13.89 27.55
N GLY A 50 -16.68 14.73 28.55
CA GLY A 50 -17.64 15.85 28.42
C GLY A 50 -17.38 16.85 27.27
N ASP A 51 -16.14 17.08 26.86
CA ASP A 51 -15.80 17.92 25.70
C ASP A 51 -16.03 17.24 24.34
N MET A 52 -16.30 15.94 24.36
CA MET A 52 -16.60 15.10 23.19
C MET A 52 -18.08 14.72 23.07
N GLU A 53 -18.94 15.03 24.06
CA GLU A 53 -20.38 14.76 23.99
C GLU A 53 -21.06 15.43 22.79
N GLU A 54 -20.56 16.59 22.35
CA GLU A 54 -21.08 17.30 21.18
C GLU A 54 -20.53 16.77 19.85
N MET A 55 -19.46 15.97 19.87
CA MET A 55 -18.78 15.52 18.65
C MET A 55 -19.41 14.27 18.06
N PHE A 56 -20.04 13.42 18.88
CA PHE A 56 -20.78 12.26 18.41
C PHE A 56 -21.71 11.68 19.47
N TYR A 57 -22.86 11.16 19.02
CA TYR A 57 -23.75 10.32 19.83
C TYR A 57 -23.70 8.88 19.29
N GLY A 58 -24.14 7.91 20.09
CA GLY A 58 -24.17 6.52 19.67
C GLY A 58 -24.62 5.59 20.79
N VAL A 59 -24.75 4.30 20.47
CA VAL A 59 -25.10 3.24 21.42
C VAL A 59 -24.04 2.13 21.44
N CYS A 60 -23.85 1.51 22.60
CA CYS A 60 -22.91 0.42 22.79
C CYS A 60 -23.50 -0.90 22.27
N CYS A 61 -22.88 -1.47 21.23
CA CYS A 61 -23.32 -2.69 20.58
C CYS A 61 -22.16 -3.68 20.58
N SER A 62 -22.34 -4.84 21.22
CA SER A 62 -21.28 -5.85 21.38
C SER A 62 -19.98 -5.29 21.97
N GLY A 63 -20.09 -4.34 22.92
CA GLY A 63 -18.94 -3.72 23.59
C GLY A 63 -18.19 -2.66 22.77
N VAL A 64 -18.73 -2.25 21.62
CA VAL A 64 -18.17 -1.19 20.76
C VAL A 64 -19.22 -0.10 20.57
N CYS A 65 -18.82 1.17 20.65
CA CYS A 65 -19.72 2.28 20.36
C CYS A 65 -20.08 2.31 18.87
N ASN A 66 -21.36 2.11 18.55
CA ASN A 66 -21.93 2.33 17.23
C ASN A 66 -22.30 3.80 17.09
N VAL A 67 -21.43 4.55 16.42
CA VAL A 67 -21.51 6.01 16.35
C VAL A 67 -22.57 6.46 15.35
N ASN A 68 -23.29 7.54 15.66
CA ASN A 68 -24.42 8.09 14.90
C ASN A 68 -25.57 7.09 14.71
N ALA A 69 -25.74 6.19 15.66
CA ALA A 69 -26.83 5.22 15.68
C ALA A 69 -27.64 5.38 16.96
N ASP A 70 -28.96 5.33 16.83
CA ASP A 70 -29.87 5.38 17.98
C ASP A 70 -30.10 3.99 18.61
N ASP A 71 -29.82 2.92 17.85
CA ASP A 71 -29.87 1.54 18.33
C ASP A 71 -28.82 0.63 17.62
N CYS A 72 -28.75 -0.63 18.05
CA CYS A 72 -27.78 -1.60 17.50
C CYS A 72 -28.18 -2.22 16.16
N SER A 73 -29.37 -1.93 15.65
CA SER A 73 -29.83 -2.40 14.35
C SER A 73 -29.46 -1.45 13.21
N GLU A 74 -29.27 -0.17 13.53
CA GLU A 74 -28.76 0.82 12.59
C GLU A 74 -27.27 0.62 12.32
N ARG A 75 -26.89 0.61 11.05
CA ARG A 75 -25.48 0.60 10.66
C ARG A 75 -24.97 2.04 10.68
N GLY A 76 -24.33 2.44 11.77
CA GLY A 76 -23.69 3.75 11.86
C GLY A 76 -22.67 3.90 10.72
N GLU A 77 -22.83 4.92 9.89
CA GLU A 77 -21.83 5.23 8.87
C GLU A 77 -20.58 5.80 9.54
N MET A 78 -19.49 5.06 9.38
CA MET A 78 -18.17 5.42 9.85
C MET A 78 -17.73 6.73 9.17
N ARG A 79 -17.35 7.72 9.98
CA ARG A 79 -16.62 8.88 9.47
C ARG A 79 -15.20 8.84 9.99
N LEU A 80 -14.23 8.57 9.12
CA LEU A 80 -12.79 8.83 9.32
C LEU A 80 -12.53 10.22 9.92
N GLU A 81 -13.46 11.15 9.68
CA GLU A 81 -13.52 12.49 10.25
C GLU A 81 -13.46 12.52 11.79
N ILE A 82 -14.02 11.52 12.49
CA ILE A 82 -14.01 11.48 13.97
C ILE A 82 -12.60 11.21 14.48
N VAL A 83 -11.89 10.23 13.91
CA VAL A 83 -10.51 9.92 14.29
C VAL A 83 -9.61 11.12 14.05
N ARG A 84 -9.74 11.77 12.88
CA ARG A 84 -8.98 12.99 12.55
C ARG A 84 -9.31 14.15 13.49
N THR A 85 -10.57 14.32 13.87
CA THR A 85 -10.98 15.38 14.79
C THR A 85 -10.39 15.15 16.18
N ILE A 86 -10.44 13.91 16.70
CA ILE A 86 -9.79 13.55 17.97
C ILE A 86 -8.28 13.80 17.87
N SER A 87 -7.62 13.31 16.82
CA SER A 87 -6.19 13.52 16.61
C SER A 87 -5.81 15.00 16.58
N ARG A 88 -6.63 15.85 15.95
CA ARG A 88 -6.42 17.30 15.90
C ARG A 88 -6.60 17.96 17.25
N LYS A 89 -7.64 17.56 17.99
CA LYS A 89 -7.91 18.08 19.34
C LYS A 89 -6.80 17.75 20.32
N MET A 90 -6.20 16.56 20.24
CA MET A 90 -5.06 16.18 21.09
C MET A 90 -3.82 17.04 20.84
N CYS A 91 -3.71 17.62 19.65
CA CYS A 91 -2.61 18.48 19.24
C CYS A 91 -2.99 19.96 19.17
N GLU A 92 -4.20 20.31 19.59
CA GLU A 92 -4.65 21.69 19.66
C GLU A 92 -3.77 22.45 20.68
N GLN A 93 -3.17 23.55 20.24
CA GLN A 93 -2.19 24.34 21.01
C GLN A 93 -0.87 23.63 21.35
N ARG A 94 -0.57 22.51 20.68
CA ARG A 94 0.72 21.83 20.79
C ARG A 94 1.55 22.06 19.52
N TYR A 95 2.88 22.05 19.67
CA TYR A 95 3.80 22.21 18.54
C TYR A 95 4.17 20.86 17.93
N ASP A 96 4.61 20.88 16.67
CA ASP A 96 5.11 19.66 16.01
C ASP A 96 6.27 19.04 16.78
N GLY A 97 6.25 17.71 16.92
CA GLY A 97 7.22 16.94 17.69
C GLY A 97 6.88 16.80 19.18
N THR A 98 5.81 17.42 19.68
CA THR A 98 5.36 17.21 21.06
C THR A 98 4.57 15.91 21.19
N GLU A 99 4.73 15.20 22.30
CA GLU A 99 3.99 13.97 22.56
C GLU A 99 2.49 14.28 22.74
N CYS A 100 1.65 13.43 22.17
CA CYS A 100 0.20 13.42 22.38
C CYS A 100 -0.21 12.08 22.99
N TYR A 101 -1.20 12.14 23.88
CA TYR A 101 -1.68 10.98 24.63
C TYR A 101 -3.19 10.95 24.57
N MET A 102 -3.77 9.74 24.51
CA MET A 102 -5.20 9.62 24.71
C MET A 102 -5.58 9.99 26.15
N PRO A 103 -6.77 10.58 26.37
CA PRO A 103 -7.30 10.83 27.70
C PRO A 103 -7.37 9.55 28.54
N ASP A 104 -7.22 9.68 29.86
CA ASP A 104 -7.18 8.58 30.84
C ASP A 104 -8.35 7.58 30.74
N LEU A 105 -9.48 8.00 30.17
CA LEU A 105 -10.65 7.13 29.93
C LEU A 105 -10.32 5.96 28.99
N PHE A 106 -9.38 6.17 28.05
CA PHE A 106 -9.01 5.20 27.02
C PHE A 106 -7.77 4.37 27.39
N GLN A 107 -6.92 4.87 28.28
CA GLN A 107 -5.71 4.17 28.74
C GLN A 107 -5.99 2.91 29.57
N LYS A 108 -7.24 2.73 30.04
CA LYS A 108 -7.64 1.57 30.87
C LYS A 108 -8.02 0.33 30.07
N VAL A 109 -8.11 0.43 28.74
CA VAL A 109 -8.37 -0.73 27.89
C VAL A 109 -7.06 -1.48 27.71
N GLU A 110 -6.94 -2.65 28.36
CA GLU A 110 -5.88 -3.66 28.15
C GLU A 110 -4.43 -3.27 28.49
N GLY A 111 -4.18 -2.13 29.15
CA GLY A 111 -2.83 -1.76 29.62
C GLY A 111 -1.90 -1.29 28.49
N THR A 112 -2.47 -0.93 27.35
CA THR A 112 -1.77 -0.30 26.23
C THR A 112 -1.75 1.21 26.40
N GLU A 113 -0.56 1.78 26.56
CA GLU A 113 -0.36 3.23 26.54
C GLU A 113 -0.39 3.73 25.09
N PHE A 114 -1.48 4.42 24.71
CA PHE A 114 -1.56 5.11 23.43
C PHE A 114 -0.81 6.42 23.51
N PHE A 115 0.44 6.39 23.04
CA PHE A 115 1.25 7.57 22.79
C PHE A 115 1.36 7.83 21.28
N GLY A 116 1.56 9.09 20.94
CA GLY A 116 1.86 9.55 19.60
C GLY A 116 2.63 10.86 19.64
N VAL A 117 2.83 11.45 18.48
CA VAL A 117 3.50 12.74 18.33
C VAL A 117 2.68 13.67 17.44
N CYS A 118 2.52 14.92 17.86
CA CYS A 118 1.82 15.93 17.10
C CYS A 118 2.63 16.32 15.87
N CYS A 119 2.04 16.19 14.68
CA CYS A 119 2.66 16.61 13.42
C CYS A 119 1.61 17.30 12.55
N ARG A 120 1.90 18.53 12.10
CA ARG A 120 0.98 19.37 11.34
C ARG A 120 -0.38 19.56 12.04
N GLY A 121 -0.35 19.63 13.37
CA GLY A 121 -1.54 19.81 14.19
C GLY A 121 -2.42 18.57 14.38
N GLU A 122 -1.98 17.38 13.97
CA GLU A 122 -2.68 16.11 14.21
C GLU A 122 -1.76 15.11 14.95
N CYS A 123 -2.34 14.33 15.86
CA CYS A 123 -1.62 13.30 16.60
C CYS A 123 -1.39 12.07 15.72
N ASN A 124 -0.13 11.77 15.41
CA ASN A 124 0.27 10.52 14.75
C ASN A 124 0.51 9.44 15.81
N TRP A 125 -0.43 8.50 15.90
CA TRP A 125 -0.44 7.44 16.91
C TRP A 125 0.65 6.38 16.64
N GLY A 126 1.30 5.89 17.69
CA GLY A 126 2.37 4.88 17.60
C GLY A 126 3.74 5.44 17.17
N GLU A 127 3.78 6.68 16.69
CA GLU A 127 5.00 7.35 16.27
C GLU A 127 5.68 8.09 17.42
N ARG A 128 7.02 8.03 17.46
CA ARG A 128 7.84 8.77 18.44
C ARG A 128 8.39 10.08 17.91
N LYS A 129 8.35 10.30 16.59
CA LYS A 129 8.84 11.50 15.90
C LYS A 129 7.99 11.77 14.69
N CYS A 130 7.87 13.04 14.30
CA CYS A 130 7.26 13.38 13.03
C CYS A 130 8.11 12.87 11.88
N VAL A 131 7.61 11.85 11.19
CA VAL A 131 8.18 11.43 9.91
C VAL A 131 7.72 12.45 8.87
N SER A 132 8.57 13.43 8.57
CA SER A 132 8.34 14.30 7.43
C SER A 132 8.64 13.51 6.15
N TYR A 133 7.60 13.07 5.45
CA TYR A 133 7.73 12.76 4.03
C TYR A 133 7.85 14.09 3.28
N CYS A 134 9.10 14.52 3.08
CA CYS A 134 9.45 15.35 1.93
C CYS A 134 9.86 14.39 0.81
N GLY A 135 9.67 14.81 -0.45
CA GLY A 135 10.03 14.00 -1.62
C GLY A 135 11.40 13.34 -1.47
N ASP A 136 11.47 12.08 -1.90
CA ASP A 136 12.64 11.21 -2.16
C ASP A 136 13.89 11.20 -1.24
N GLY A 137 13.93 11.91 -0.11
CA GLY A 137 15.11 11.90 0.77
C GLY A 137 14.84 12.28 2.24
N TYR A 138 15.60 11.65 3.14
CA TYR A 138 15.60 11.96 4.57
C TYR A 138 16.42 13.25 4.84
N CYS A 139 15.79 14.37 5.23
CA CYS A 139 16.53 15.53 5.79
C CYS A 139 17.17 15.12 7.14
N THR A 140 18.47 15.35 7.30
CA THR A 140 19.17 15.16 8.58
C THR A 140 18.81 16.27 9.58
N SER A 141 19.03 16.01 10.87
CA SER A 141 18.76 17.00 11.94
C SER A 141 19.61 18.29 11.84
N GLN A 142 20.67 18.28 11.03
CA GLN A 142 21.53 19.43 10.80
C GLN A 142 20.94 20.34 9.71
N GLU A 143 20.43 19.78 8.62
CA GLU A 143 19.82 20.51 7.50
C GLU A 143 18.54 21.25 7.92
N GLN A 144 17.77 20.68 8.86
CA GLN A 144 16.63 21.37 9.48
C GLN A 144 17.04 22.60 10.31
N ARG A 145 18.20 22.57 10.97
CA ARG A 145 18.68 23.71 11.78
C ARG A 145 19.24 24.83 10.94
N GLU A 146 19.77 24.50 9.77
CA GLU A 146 20.42 25.45 8.85
C GLU A 146 19.43 26.12 7.89
N GLY A 147 18.16 25.69 7.85
CA GLY A 147 17.10 26.30 7.05
C GLY A 147 17.13 25.92 5.57
N ASN A 148 17.87 24.85 5.22
CA ASN A 148 18.11 24.45 3.83
C ASN A 148 17.02 23.55 3.22
N CYS A 149 16.01 23.07 3.99
CA CYS A 149 14.94 22.22 3.44
C CYS A 149 13.78 23.04 2.78
N ALA A 150 13.99 24.30 2.38
CA ALA A 150 12.90 25.22 2.01
C ALA A 150 12.51 25.25 0.52
N GLU A 151 13.32 24.76 -0.42
CA GLU A 151 13.03 24.96 -1.86
C GLU A 151 12.12 23.90 -2.50
N ASP A 152 12.13 22.64 -2.04
CA ASP A 152 11.30 21.57 -2.64
C ASP A 152 9.91 21.40 -1.99
N CYS A 153 9.62 22.12 -0.90
CA CYS A 153 8.31 22.06 -0.24
C CYS A 153 7.24 22.96 -0.91
N GLY A 154 7.52 23.53 -2.09
CA GLY A 154 6.75 24.63 -2.67
C GLY A 154 5.70 24.29 -3.74
N LYS A 155 5.52 23.03 -4.13
CA LYS A 155 4.44 22.65 -5.05
C LYS A 155 3.58 21.56 -4.43
N ALA A 156 2.32 21.88 -4.19
CA ALA A 156 1.30 20.90 -3.87
C ALA A 156 1.31 19.84 -4.98
N MET A 157 1.88 18.66 -4.71
CA MET A 157 1.51 17.45 -5.42
C MET A 157 0.00 17.31 -5.22
N LYS A 158 -0.74 17.23 -6.33
CA LYS A 158 -2.11 16.75 -6.29
C LYS A 158 -2.08 15.39 -5.59
N ASP A 159 -3.01 15.19 -4.67
CA ASP A 159 -3.22 13.95 -3.94
C ASP A 159 -3.48 12.77 -4.89
N ASP A 160 -2.42 12.22 -5.47
CA ASP A 160 -2.41 10.88 -6.05
C ASP A 160 -1.73 9.96 -5.03
N LYS A 161 -2.26 9.94 -3.79
CA LYS A 161 -2.09 8.76 -2.94
C LYS A 161 -3.03 7.71 -3.51
N GLU A 162 -2.51 6.93 -4.44
CA GLU A 162 -3.08 5.62 -4.75
C GLU A 162 -2.99 4.83 -3.43
N GLU A 163 -4.08 4.82 -2.66
CA GLU A 163 -4.24 3.94 -1.50
C GLU A 163 -3.85 2.54 -1.98
N VAL A 164 -2.82 1.95 -1.39
CA VAL A 164 -2.51 0.53 -1.57
C VAL A 164 -3.66 -0.24 -0.94
N ARG A 165 -4.73 -0.41 -1.71
CA ARG A 165 -5.87 -1.25 -1.40
C ARG A 165 -5.43 -2.67 -1.71
N MET A 166 -5.03 -3.39 -0.66
CA MET A 166 -4.99 -4.85 -0.75
C MET A 166 -6.37 -5.30 -1.19
N SER A 167 -6.44 -6.00 -2.32
CA SER A 167 -7.69 -6.50 -2.84
C SER A 167 -8.32 -7.47 -1.84
N THR A 168 -9.64 -7.62 -1.89
CA THR A 168 -10.35 -8.60 -1.06
C THR A 168 -9.78 -10.02 -1.26
N GLU A 169 -9.27 -10.31 -2.46
CA GLU A 169 -8.66 -11.59 -2.81
C GLU A 169 -7.29 -11.78 -2.13
N GLU A 170 -6.41 -10.78 -2.19
CA GLU A 170 -5.11 -10.81 -1.49
C GLU A 170 -5.28 -10.93 0.03
N MET A 171 -6.22 -10.17 0.60
CA MET A 171 -6.53 -10.25 2.03
C MET A 171 -7.02 -11.65 2.40
N MET A 172 -7.89 -12.25 1.57
CA MET A 172 -8.39 -13.61 1.81
C MET A 172 -7.28 -14.66 1.70
N GLU A 173 -6.33 -14.49 0.78
CA GLU A 173 -5.21 -15.43 0.62
C GLU A 173 -4.22 -15.36 1.80
N GLU A 174 -3.88 -14.16 2.27
CA GLU A 174 -3.09 -14.02 3.50
C GLU A 174 -3.80 -14.63 4.71
N MET A 175 -5.10 -14.39 4.84
CA MET A 175 -5.90 -14.99 5.89
C MET A 175 -5.87 -16.52 5.83
N ARG A 176 -5.93 -17.13 4.64
CA ARG A 176 -5.84 -18.60 4.52
C ARG A 176 -4.55 -19.14 5.11
N VAL A 177 -3.42 -18.48 4.86
CA VAL A 177 -2.12 -18.90 5.40
C VAL A 177 -2.06 -18.67 6.91
N ILE A 178 -2.45 -17.48 7.37
CA ILE A 178 -2.40 -17.11 8.80
C ILE A 178 -3.25 -18.04 9.65
N GLY A 179 -4.45 -18.41 9.16
CA GLY A 179 -5.36 -19.31 9.86
C GLY A 179 -4.82 -20.72 10.12
N CYS A 180 -3.71 -21.07 9.47
CA CYS A 180 -3.06 -22.38 9.52
C CYS A 180 -1.70 -22.37 10.22
N LEU A 181 -1.19 -21.20 10.66
CA LEU A 181 0.15 -21.11 11.24
C LEU A 181 0.24 -21.93 12.55
N GLY A 182 1.07 -22.96 12.52
CA GLY A 182 1.27 -23.88 13.64
C GLY A 182 0.13 -24.89 13.85
N ILE A 183 -0.77 -25.03 12.87
CA ILE A 183 -1.86 -26.01 12.88
C ILE A 183 -1.47 -27.17 11.96
N GLU A 184 -1.57 -28.39 12.45
CA GLU A 184 -1.31 -29.59 11.66
C GLU A 184 -2.38 -29.81 10.58
N GLU A 185 -2.03 -30.56 9.53
CA GLU A 185 -2.92 -30.98 8.45
C GLU A 185 -4.22 -31.59 9.02
N GLY A 186 -5.38 -31.14 8.54
CA GLY A 186 -6.70 -31.54 9.04
C GLY A 186 -7.15 -30.85 10.33
N GLY A 187 -6.32 -29.99 10.94
CA GLY A 187 -6.70 -29.19 12.09
C GLY A 187 -7.66 -28.04 11.75
N ASN A 188 -8.50 -27.61 12.70
CA ASN A 188 -9.39 -26.47 12.48
C ASN A 188 -8.58 -25.18 12.38
N CYS A 189 -8.91 -24.32 11.42
CA CYS A 189 -8.25 -23.03 11.30
C CYS A 189 -8.49 -22.16 12.54
N VAL A 190 -7.46 -21.46 13.00
CA VAL A 190 -7.55 -20.56 14.16
C VAL A 190 -7.21 -19.15 13.69
N PHE A 191 -8.18 -18.25 13.84
CA PHE A 191 -7.99 -16.82 13.63
C PHE A 191 -8.02 -16.10 14.98
N PRO A 192 -7.38 -14.92 15.09
CA PRO A 192 -7.53 -14.06 16.25
C PRO A 192 -9.01 -13.87 16.62
N GLY A 193 -9.34 -13.99 17.92
CA GLY A 193 -10.72 -14.13 18.41
C GLY A 193 -11.69 -13.01 18.01
N ASP A 194 -11.15 -11.82 17.74
CA ASP A 194 -11.93 -10.67 17.26
C ASP A 194 -12.40 -10.83 15.80
N PHE A 195 -11.94 -11.83 15.04
CA PHE A 195 -12.31 -12.05 13.64
C PHE A 195 -13.33 -13.18 13.45
N THR A 196 -13.21 -14.25 14.24
CA THR A 196 -14.08 -15.44 14.18
C THR A 196 -15.50 -15.18 14.67
N GLN A 197 -15.68 -14.28 15.63
CA GLN A 197 -17.00 -13.94 16.20
C GLN A 197 -17.92 -13.21 15.21
N TRP A 198 -17.36 -12.48 14.23
CA TRP A 198 -18.14 -11.64 13.32
C TRP A 198 -18.45 -12.30 11.99
N THR A 199 -17.61 -13.23 11.56
CA THR A 199 -17.62 -13.72 10.17
C THR A 199 -18.14 -15.15 10.05
N ASN A 200 -18.33 -15.86 11.17
CA ASN A 200 -18.67 -17.29 11.21
C ASN A 200 -17.78 -18.13 10.28
N ILE A 201 -16.53 -17.69 10.11
CA ILE A 201 -15.53 -18.35 9.29
C ILE A 201 -14.98 -19.52 10.09
N SER A 202 -15.37 -20.71 9.68
CA SER A 202 -14.78 -21.98 10.10
C SER A 202 -14.09 -22.61 8.88
N GLY A 203 -13.14 -23.49 9.11
CA GLY A 203 -12.42 -24.18 8.06
C GLY A 203 -11.43 -25.17 8.64
N VAL A 204 -10.77 -25.89 7.75
CA VAL A 204 -9.79 -26.93 8.06
C VAL A 204 -8.50 -26.64 7.31
N CYS A 205 -7.37 -26.86 7.96
CA CYS A 205 -6.05 -26.61 7.41
C CYS A 205 -5.62 -27.74 6.48
N CYS A 206 -5.42 -27.43 5.20
CA CYS A 206 -4.99 -28.40 4.18
C CYS A 206 -3.86 -27.78 3.36
N GLY A 207 -2.71 -28.46 3.24
CA GLY A 207 -1.53 -27.93 2.55
C GLY A 207 -1.00 -26.61 3.14
N GLY A 208 -1.18 -26.38 4.46
CA GLY A 208 -0.78 -25.14 5.12
C GLY A 208 -1.69 -23.92 4.83
N LYS A 209 -2.82 -24.13 4.14
CA LYS A 209 -3.84 -23.09 3.88
C LYS A 209 -5.19 -23.47 4.48
N CYS A 210 -5.90 -22.49 5.01
CA CYS A 210 -7.22 -22.69 5.56
C CYS A 210 -8.25 -22.86 4.44
N GLN A 211 -8.86 -24.03 4.36
CA GLN A 211 -9.97 -24.31 3.45
C GLN A 211 -11.27 -23.90 4.15
N PHE A 212 -11.72 -22.68 3.88
CA PHE A 212 -12.93 -22.11 4.48
C PHE A 212 -14.19 -22.94 4.19
N ARG A 213 -15.05 -23.03 5.20
CA ARG A 213 -16.35 -23.74 5.20
C ARG A 213 -16.25 -25.23 4.87
N LYS A 214 -15.09 -25.84 5.08
CA LYS A 214 -14.89 -27.28 5.00
C LYS A 214 -14.68 -27.87 6.39
N GLU A 215 -15.29 -29.04 6.62
CA GLU A 215 -15.22 -29.77 7.89
C GLU A 215 -14.06 -30.78 7.95
N ALA A 216 -13.51 -31.13 6.79
CA ALA A 216 -12.34 -31.96 6.65
C ALA A 216 -11.56 -31.53 5.41
N CYS A 217 -10.27 -31.82 5.38
CA CYS A 217 -9.56 -31.85 4.11
C CYS A 217 -10.29 -32.86 3.25
N ILE A 218 -11.02 -32.35 2.27
CA ILE A 218 -11.44 -33.18 1.16
C ILE A 218 -10.10 -33.48 0.51
N GLU A 219 -9.56 -34.67 0.78
CA GLU A 219 -8.83 -35.36 -0.26
C GLU A 219 -9.81 -35.29 -1.43
N LYS A 220 -9.64 -34.29 -2.33
CA LYS A 220 -10.23 -34.39 -3.67
C LYS A 220 -9.97 -35.84 -4.01
N ALA A 221 -10.98 -36.59 -4.43
CA ALA A 221 -10.73 -37.92 -4.94
C ALA A 221 -9.74 -37.69 -6.07
N VAL A 222 -8.46 -37.82 -5.73
CA VAL A 222 -7.34 -37.43 -6.55
C VAL A 222 -7.55 -38.38 -7.69
N ASP A 223 -7.91 -37.85 -8.84
CA ASP A 223 -7.79 -38.63 -10.04
C ASP A 223 -6.28 -38.84 -10.16
N ALA A 224 -5.80 -39.89 -9.49
CA ALA A 224 -4.39 -40.14 -9.27
C ALA A 224 -3.66 -40.39 -10.57
N ASN A 225 -4.37 -40.37 -11.70
CA ASN A 225 -3.86 -40.38 -13.04
C ASN A 225 -3.96 -38.99 -13.67
N LYS A 226 -3.58 -37.92 -12.95
CA LYS A 226 -3.37 -36.59 -13.54
C LYS A 226 -1.93 -36.13 -13.35
N PRO A 227 -1.44 -35.18 -14.17
CA PRO A 227 -0.22 -34.44 -13.88
C PRO A 227 -0.41 -33.56 -12.61
N ASP A 228 0.70 -33.09 -12.07
CA ASP A 228 0.73 -32.21 -10.89
C ASP A 228 2.05 -31.41 -10.95
N LEU A 229 1.98 -30.18 -11.40
CA LEU A 229 3.07 -29.25 -11.69
C LEU A 229 3.29 -28.33 -10.50
N ILE A 230 4.47 -28.46 -9.88
CA ILE A 230 4.85 -27.62 -8.76
C ILE A 230 6.09 -26.79 -9.08
N VAL A 231 6.17 -25.59 -8.49
CA VAL A 231 7.42 -24.84 -8.44
C VAL A 231 8.36 -25.50 -7.43
N LYS A 232 9.37 -26.21 -7.93
CA LYS A 232 10.38 -26.88 -7.10
C LYS A 232 11.38 -25.91 -6.50
N SER A 233 11.88 -24.97 -7.31
CA SER A 233 12.80 -23.92 -6.87
C SER A 233 12.73 -22.67 -7.74
N ILE A 234 13.06 -21.54 -7.11
CA ILE A 234 13.29 -20.25 -7.77
C ILE A 234 14.71 -19.84 -7.40
N ASP A 235 15.58 -19.74 -8.39
CA ASP A 235 16.98 -19.36 -8.24
C ASP A 235 17.23 -18.01 -8.91
N ILE A 236 18.02 -17.15 -8.27
CA ILE A 236 18.21 -15.77 -8.72
C ILE A 236 19.70 -15.53 -8.87
N SER A 237 20.11 -14.99 -10.02
CA SER A 237 21.51 -14.68 -10.33
C SER A 237 21.65 -13.26 -10.88
N PRO A 238 22.57 -12.43 -10.34
CA PRO A 238 23.43 -12.73 -9.20
C PRO A 238 22.64 -12.88 -7.89
N GLU A 239 23.19 -13.58 -6.90
CA GLU A 239 22.52 -13.81 -5.60
C GLU A 239 22.30 -12.51 -4.81
N LYS A 240 23.13 -11.50 -5.09
CA LYS A 240 23.08 -10.16 -4.48
C LYS A 240 23.21 -9.11 -5.59
N PRO A 241 22.16 -8.86 -6.37
CA PRO A 241 22.20 -7.84 -7.41
C PRO A 241 22.25 -6.44 -6.79
N GLU A 242 22.91 -5.52 -7.47
CA GLU A 242 22.83 -4.09 -7.17
C GLU A 242 21.72 -3.44 -8.00
N ALA A 243 21.30 -2.24 -7.60
CA ALA A 243 20.39 -1.43 -8.40
C ALA A 243 20.91 -1.32 -9.84
N TYR A 244 20.01 -1.46 -10.81
CA TYR A 244 20.28 -1.50 -12.26
C TYR A 244 21.05 -2.72 -12.79
N ASP A 245 21.37 -3.70 -11.95
CA ASP A 245 21.90 -4.96 -12.46
C ASP A 245 20.82 -5.74 -13.20
N LYS A 246 21.27 -6.52 -14.19
CA LYS A 246 20.40 -7.52 -14.82
C LYS A 246 20.29 -8.71 -13.88
N VAL A 247 19.04 -9.05 -13.54
CA VAL A 247 18.71 -10.20 -12.71
C VAL A 247 18.17 -11.30 -13.62
N ASN A 248 18.75 -12.48 -13.51
CA ASN A 248 18.23 -13.69 -14.12
C ASN A 248 17.48 -14.48 -13.06
N VAL A 249 16.24 -14.87 -13.35
CA VAL A 249 15.46 -15.75 -12.48
C VAL A 249 15.30 -17.09 -13.17
N THR A 250 15.78 -18.15 -12.54
CA THR A 250 15.67 -19.52 -13.00
C THR A 250 14.60 -20.23 -12.18
N VAL A 251 13.55 -20.71 -12.83
CA VAL A 251 12.46 -21.47 -12.23
C VAL A 251 12.62 -22.93 -12.58
N THR A 252 12.64 -23.80 -11.58
CA THR A 252 12.58 -25.26 -11.76
C THR A 252 11.17 -25.73 -11.45
N VAL A 253 10.53 -26.37 -12.43
CA VAL A 253 9.19 -26.95 -12.31
C VAL A 253 9.33 -28.46 -12.24
N GLU A 254 8.56 -29.12 -11.38
CA GLU A 254 8.52 -30.58 -11.24
C GLU A 254 7.11 -31.09 -11.49
N ASN A 255 6.97 -32.17 -12.26
CA ASN A 255 5.70 -32.89 -12.36
C ASN A 255 5.67 -34.02 -11.33
N THR A 256 5.03 -33.81 -10.18
CA THR A 256 4.82 -34.79 -9.10
C THR A 256 3.66 -35.75 -9.36
N GLY A 257 2.92 -35.54 -10.45
CA GLY A 257 1.76 -36.32 -10.84
C GLY A 257 2.12 -37.68 -11.44
N ARG A 258 1.10 -38.47 -11.80
CA ARG A 258 1.30 -39.82 -12.39
C ARG A 258 1.20 -39.83 -13.92
N GLU A 259 0.70 -38.76 -14.51
CA GLU A 259 0.64 -38.58 -15.97
C GLU A 259 1.68 -37.57 -16.47
N ASN A 260 1.94 -37.64 -17.78
CA ASN A 260 2.82 -36.70 -18.45
C ASN A 260 2.02 -35.48 -18.89
N VAL A 261 2.65 -34.31 -18.88
CA VAL A 261 2.11 -33.11 -19.52
C VAL A 261 2.50 -33.13 -20.99
N LEU A 262 1.52 -33.23 -21.88
CA LEU A 262 1.72 -33.29 -23.33
C LEU A 262 1.38 -31.98 -24.05
N GLU A 263 0.63 -31.11 -23.39
CA GLU A 263 0.15 -29.83 -23.91
C GLU A 263 1.11 -28.70 -23.48
N SER A 264 1.10 -27.59 -24.21
CA SER A 264 1.89 -26.42 -23.82
C SER A 264 1.18 -25.64 -22.72
N PHE A 265 1.98 -25.03 -21.85
CA PHE A 265 1.51 -24.20 -20.74
C PHE A 265 2.46 -23.02 -20.54
N TRP A 266 2.10 -22.06 -19.69
CA TRP A 266 2.94 -20.89 -19.44
C TRP A 266 3.49 -20.89 -18.03
N ILE A 267 4.69 -20.34 -17.88
CA ILE A 267 5.25 -19.95 -16.59
C ILE A 267 5.20 -18.43 -16.55
N LEU A 268 4.42 -17.88 -15.62
CA LEU A 268 4.34 -16.45 -15.33
C LEU A 268 5.32 -16.11 -14.21
N LEU A 269 6.09 -15.06 -14.40
CA LEU A 269 6.96 -14.47 -13.38
C LEU A 269 6.54 -13.02 -13.15
N GLU A 270 6.40 -12.66 -11.89
CA GLU A 270 6.11 -11.30 -11.46
C GLU A 270 7.09 -10.86 -10.39
N ILE A 271 7.48 -9.59 -10.41
CA ILE A 271 8.22 -8.97 -9.32
C ILE A 271 7.38 -7.84 -8.74
N ARG A 272 7.10 -7.94 -7.44
CA ARG A 272 6.26 -7.01 -6.69
C ARG A 272 7.05 -6.31 -5.58
N ASP A 273 6.70 -5.07 -5.31
CA ASP A 273 7.11 -4.34 -4.11
C ASP A 273 5.88 -3.93 -3.31
N SER A 274 5.76 -4.47 -2.10
CA SER A 274 4.66 -4.14 -1.19
C SER A 274 3.27 -4.32 -1.84
N GLY A 275 3.13 -5.33 -2.71
CA GLY A 275 1.91 -5.64 -3.47
C GLY A 275 1.85 -5.03 -4.87
N VAL A 276 2.61 -3.97 -5.14
CA VAL A 276 2.64 -3.28 -6.43
C VAL A 276 3.46 -4.08 -7.43
N LEU A 277 2.86 -4.45 -8.57
CA LEU A 277 3.54 -5.10 -9.70
C LEU A 277 4.53 -4.13 -10.34
N LEU A 278 5.81 -4.52 -10.38
CA LEU A 278 6.87 -3.72 -11.00
C LEU A 278 7.21 -4.21 -12.41
N THR A 279 7.30 -5.53 -12.56
CA THR A 279 7.60 -6.17 -13.83
C THR A 279 6.96 -7.55 -13.87
N GLU A 280 6.61 -7.96 -15.08
CA GLU A 280 5.96 -9.21 -15.44
C GLU A 280 6.69 -9.76 -16.66
N ASP A 281 6.94 -11.06 -16.67
CA ASP A 281 7.42 -11.79 -17.85
C ASP A 281 6.74 -13.17 -17.89
N ASN A 282 6.57 -13.73 -19.08
CA ASN A 282 5.99 -15.05 -19.25
C ASN A 282 6.73 -15.86 -20.30
N GLN A 283 6.77 -17.18 -20.12
CA GLN A 283 7.34 -18.09 -21.11
C GLN A 283 6.45 -19.28 -21.35
N GLU A 284 6.23 -19.58 -22.63
CA GLU A 284 5.54 -20.80 -23.06
C GLU A 284 6.50 -21.99 -22.96
N VAL A 285 6.03 -23.03 -22.28
CA VAL A 285 6.66 -24.34 -22.21
C VAL A 285 6.03 -25.23 -23.27
N ASN A 286 6.78 -25.47 -24.35
CA ASN A 286 6.35 -26.29 -25.49
C ASN A 286 6.92 -27.73 -25.45
N GLU A 287 7.51 -28.13 -24.32
CA GLU A 287 8.10 -29.45 -24.14
C GLU A 287 7.26 -30.36 -23.26
N THR A 288 7.34 -31.67 -23.54
CA THR A 288 6.66 -32.69 -22.73
C THR A 288 7.34 -32.84 -21.37
N VAL A 289 6.59 -32.59 -20.30
CA VAL A 289 7.06 -32.83 -18.92
C VAL A 289 6.63 -34.22 -18.48
N LEU A 290 7.58 -35.15 -18.45
CA LEU A 290 7.32 -36.52 -18.02
C LEU A 290 7.01 -36.57 -16.52
N ARG A 291 6.24 -37.57 -16.10
CA ARG A 291 5.99 -37.85 -14.68
C ARG A 291 7.30 -37.96 -13.89
N GLY A 292 7.35 -37.33 -12.72
CA GLY A 292 8.52 -37.30 -11.84
C GLY A 292 9.75 -36.61 -12.43
N SER A 293 9.62 -35.88 -13.54
CA SER A 293 10.71 -35.13 -14.15
C SER A 293 10.63 -33.66 -13.79
N THR A 294 11.76 -32.96 -13.98
CA THR A 294 11.88 -31.52 -13.77
C THR A 294 12.30 -30.82 -15.04
N ILE A 295 11.74 -29.65 -15.29
CA ILE A 295 12.17 -28.73 -16.34
C ILE A 295 12.70 -27.44 -15.71
N THR A 296 13.43 -26.63 -16.47
CA THR A 296 14.00 -25.39 -15.95
C THR A 296 13.93 -24.29 -16.98
N HIS A 297 13.33 -23.17 -16.61
CA HIS A 297 13.20 -21.98 -17.44
C HIS A 297 13.93 -20.81 -16.80
N THR A 298 14.59 -19.99 -17.61
CA THR A 298 15.31 -18.81 -17.13
C THR A 298 14.77 -17.56 -17.81
N PHE A 299 14.32 -16.62 -16.99
CA PHE A 299 13.92 -15.28 -17.37
C PHE A 299 15.15 -14.37 -17.30
N THR A 300 15.52 -13.75 -18.42
CA THR A 300 16.76 -12.94 -18.54
C THR A 300 16.52 -11.51 -18.99
N ASP A 301 15.31 -11.16 -19.46
CA ASP A 301 15.09 -9.87 -20.12
C ASP A 301 14.68 -8.79 -19.11
N ASN A 302 15.51 -7.76 -19.00
CA ASN A 302 15.30 -6.50 -18.28
C ASN A 302 14.47 -6.52 -16.97
N LEU A 303 14.58 -7.55 -16.13
CA LEU A 303 14.06 -7.55 -14.76
C LEU A 303 14.79 -6.55 -13.82
N GLY A 304 15.58 -5.62 -14.39
CA GLY A 304 16.37 -4.65 -13.65
C GLY A 304 15.46 -3.69 -12.90
N LEU A 305 15.46 -3.78 -11.57
CA LEU A 305 14.51 -3.07 -10.72
C LEU A 305 14.80 -1.56 -10.60
N GLY A 306 15.94 -1.10 -11.13
CA GLY A 306 16.34 0.32 -11.16
C GLY A 306 16.49 0.99 -9.79
N ARG A 307 16.24 0.25 -8.71
CA ARG A 307 16.28 0.71 -7.32
C ARG A 307 16.66 -0.44 -6.40
N SER A 308 17.15 -0.09 -5.22
CA SER A 308 17.46 -1.04 -4.14
C SER A 308 16.22 -1.36 -3.31
N GLY A 309 16.32 -2.41 -2.50
CA GLY A 309 15.27 -2.81 -1.57
C GLY A 309 14.99 -4.31 -1.58
N SER A 310 13.90 -4.70 -0.91
CA SER A 310 13.40 -6.07 -0.92
C SER A 310 12.19 -6.18 -1.82
N PHE A 311 12.22 -7.15 -2.73
CA PHE A 311 11.18 -7.40 -3.71
C PHE A 311 10.68 -8.83 -3.56
N ARG A 312 9.42 -9.06 -3.89
CA ARG A 312 8.84 -10.40 -3.93
C ARG A 312 8.79 -10.86 -5.38
N VAL A 313 9.50 -11.94 -5.68
CA VAL A 313 9.38 -12.66 -6.95
C VAL A 313 8.30 -13.72 -6.75
N THR A 314 7.23 -13.65 -7.52
CA THR A 314 6.16 -14.65 -7.59
C THR A 314 6.22 -15.36 -8.93
N VAL A 315 5.98 -16.66 -8.90
CA VAL A 315 5.96 -17.50 -10.08
C VAL A 315 4.68 -18.31 -10.03
N ASP A 316 4.00 -18.39 -11.17
CA ASP A 316 2.80 -19.20 -11.33
C ASP A 316 3.00 -20.11 -12.55
N VAL A 317 2.88 -21.41 -12.35
CA VAL A 317 3.06 -22.42 -13.39
C VAL A 317 1.70 -22.81 -13.92
N ASP A 318 1.59 -22.99 -15.23
CA ASP A 318 0.31 -23.26 -15.88
C ASP A 318 -0.67 -22.08 -15.84
N ALA A 319 -0.14 -20.86 -15.67
CA ALA A 319 -0.92 -19.64 -15.73
C ALA A 319 -1.47 -19.40 -17.15
N ASN A 320 -2.69 -18.88 -17.25
CA ASN A 320 -3.24 -18.47 -18.54
C ASN A 320 -2.66 -17.12 -18.98
N SER A 321 -2.07 -17.06 -20.17
CA SER A 321 -1.48 -15.83 -20.74
C SER A 321 -2.45 -14.65 -20.88
N ASN A 322 -3.77 -14.91 -20.94
CA ASN A 322 -4.80 -13.87 -21.01
C ASN A 322 -5.41 -13.51 -19.64
N PHE A 323 -5.20 -14.35 -18.63
CA PHE A 323 -5.76 -14.21 -17.28
C PHE A 323 -4.77 -14.75 -16.24
N PRO A 324 -3.69 -13.99 -15.93
CA PRO A 324 -2.51 -14.46 -15.21
C PRO A 324 -2.70 -15.04 -13.78
N HIS A 325 -3.92 -15.14 -13.26
CA HIS A 325 -4.21 -15.70 -11.94
C HIS A 325 -5.51 -16.51 -11.88
N GLN A 326 -6.12 -16.87 -13.02
CA GLN A 326 -7.52 -17.34 -13.00
C GLN A 326 -7.85 -18.61 -13.78
N ASN A 327 -6.91 -19.20 -14.53
CA ASN A 327 -7.17 -20.51 -15.13
C ASN A 327 -5.86 -21.31 -15.27
N ASN A 328 -5.81 -22.46 -14.61
CA ASN A 328 -4.88 -23.54 -14.96
C ASN A 328 -5.32 -24.11 -16.31
N LEU A 329 -4.39 -24.24 -17.25
CA LEU A 329 -4.61 -24.77 -18.59
C LEU A 329 -4.65 -26.30 -18.54
N ILE A 330 -3.80 -26.89 -17.71
CA ILE A 330 -3.68 -28.31 -17.46
C ILE A 330 -4.59 -28.66 -16.28
N ASP A 331 -5.37 -29.73 -16.43
CA ASP A 331 -6.19 -30.26 -15.34
C ASP A 331 -5.32 -31.16 -14.46
N GLU A 332 -5.02 -30.68 -13.26
CA GLU A 332 -4.02 -31.26 -12.38
C GLU A 332 -4.65 -32.00 -11.19
N VAL A 333 -3.80 -32.72 -10.45
CA VAL A 333 -4.21 -33.30 -9.16
C VAL A 333 -4.56 -32.20 -8.17
N ASP A 334 -3.71 -31.18 -8.08
CA ASP A 334 -3.81 -30.10 -7.11
C ASP A 334 -3.53 -28.73 -7.74
N GLU A 335 -4.57 -28.11 -8.27
CA GLU A 335 -4.56 -26.77 -8.88
C GLU A 335 -4.07 -25.63 -7.97
N ASP A 336 -3.88 -25.88 -6.66
CA ASP A 336 -3.51 -24.86 -5.68
C ASP A 336 -1.98 -24.83 -5.39
N ASN A 337 -1.19 -25.73 -5.99
CA ASN A 337 0.24 -25.90 -5.68
C ASN A 337 1.22 -25.41 -6.78
N ASN A 338 0.68 -24.86 -7.87
CA ASN A 338 1.39 -24.30 -9.01
C ASN A 338 2.17 -23.02 -8.71
N GLY A 339 1.86 -22.34 -7.61
CA GLY A 339 2.44 -21.06 -7.22
C GLY A 339 3.69 -21.17 -6.34
N GLY A 340 4.70 -20.36 -6.63
CA GLY A 340 5.92 -20.21 -5.82
C GLY A 340 6.26 -18.75 -5.55
N SER A 341 6.99 -18.47 -4.47
CA SER A 341 7.53 -17.12 -4.24
C SER A 341 8.89 -17.12 -3.55
N LYS A 342 9.69 -16.09 -3.82
CA LYS A 342 11.00 -15.86 -3.22
C LYS A 342 11.24 -14.37 -3.01
N VAL A 343 11.93 -14.03 -1.92
CA VAL A 343 12.36 -12.64 -1.68
C VAL A 343 13.69 -12.39 -2.37
N LEU A 344 13.75 -11.31 -3.14
CA LEU A 344 14.93 -10.77 -3.80
C LEU A 344 15.41 -9.53 -3.05
N TYR A 345 16.66 -9.51 -2.62
CA TYR A 345 17.28 -8.35 -2.00
C TYR A 345 18.21 -7.69 -3.01
N VAL A 346 17.87 -6.46 -3.41
CA VAL A 346 18.70 -5.63 -4.28
C VAL A 346 19.45 -4.62 -3.42
N LEU A 347 20.77 -4.60 -3.55
CA LEU A 347 21.63 -3.67 -2.81
C LEU A 347 21.56 -2.28 -3.44
N ASP A 348 21.78 -1.26 -2.61
CA ASP A 348 22.16 0.06 -3.12
C ASP A 348 23.44 -0.10 -3.92
N GLY A 349 23.32 0.01 -5.24
CA GLY A 349 24.49 0.14 -6.08
C GLY A 349 25.15 1.46 -5.71
N VAL A 350 26.34 1.40 -5.12
CA VAL A 350 27.14 2.60 -4.86
C VAL A 350 27.63 3.07 -6.23
N ARG A 351 26.77 3.77 -6.97
CA ARG A 351 27.14 4.46 -8.20
C ARG A 351 27.21 5.94 -7.86
N GLY A 352 28.43 6.47 -7.79
CA GLY A 352 28.64 7.91 -7.84
C GLY A 352 28.08 8.41 -9.17
N VAL A 353 27.09 9.29 -9.10
CA VAL A 353 26.59 10.03 -10.26
C VAL A 353 27.48 11.24 -10.40
N CYS A 354 28.10 11.41 -11.56
CA CYS A 354 28.93 12.58 -11.87
C CYS A 354 28.39 13.24 -13.13
N GLY A 355 27.69 14.37 -12.96
CA GLY A 355 26.93 15.00 -14.05
C GLY A 355 25.82 14.08 -14.58
N ASP A 356 25.75 13.95 -15.90
CA ASP A 356 24.80 13.16 -16.69
C ASP A 356 25.25 11.72 -16.95
N ARG A 357 26.36 11.27 -16.33
CA ARG A 357 26.90 9.92 -16.51
C ARG A 357 26.99 9.14 -15.20
N ILE A 358 26.58 7.88 -15.28
CA ILE A 358 26.67 6.90 -14.19
C ILE A 358 28.04 6.21 -14.30
N CYS A 359 28.87 6.31 -13.26
CA CYS A 359 30.15 5.61 -13.19
C CYS A 359 29.99 4.13 -12.81
N SER A 360 30.83 3.26 -13.40
CA SER A 360 30.97 1.86 -12.99
C SER A 360 31.79 1.73 -11.69
N GLU A 361 31.63 0.61 -10.99
CA GLU A 361 32.37 0.29 -9.75
C GLU A 361 33.90 0.28 -9.96
N SER A 362 34.35 -0.08 -11.17
CA SER A 362 35.76 -0.07 -11.54
C SER A 362 36.35 1.34 -11.68
N GLU A 363 35.52 2.31 -12.09
CA GLU A 363 35.89 3.73 -12.20
C GLU A 363 35.90 4.39 -10.82
N LEU A 364 34.98 4.01 -9.94
CA LEU A 364 34.97 4.44 -8.53
C LEU A 364 36.18 3.91 -7.74
N LYS A 365 36.50 2.62 -7.89
CA LYS A 365 37.64 1.99 -7.19
C LYS A 365 39.00 2.52 -7.64
N ARG A 366 39.12 3.01 -8.89
CA ARG A 366 40.36 3.64 -9.40
C ARG A 366 40.45 5.13 -9.09
N GLY A 367 39.38 5.76 -8.63
CA GLY A 367 39.28 7.22 -8.56
C GLY A 367 39.20 7.88 -9.94
N ASP A 368 38.88 7.12 -10.99
CA ASP A 368 38.75 7.65 -12.36
C ASP A 368 37.39 8.31 -12.60
N CYS A 369 36.41 8.10 -11.71
CA CYS A 369 35.12 8.78 -11.78
C CYS A 369 35.23 10.32 -11.58
N THR A 370 36.39 10.83 -11.16
CA THR A 370 36.67 12.28 -11.13
C THR A 370 37.28 12.82 -12.42
N VAL A 371 37.66 11.98 -13.39
CA VAL A 371 38.43 12.44 -14.56
C VAL A 371 37.56 13.21 -15.57
N ASP A 372 36.26 12.91 -15.64
CA ASP A 372 35.29 13.74 -16.40
C ASP A 372 34.63 14.83 -15.53
N CYS A 373 34.82 14.80 -14.21
CA CYS A 373 34.37 15.84 -13.28
C CYS A 373 35.55 16.66 -12.79
N GLY A 374 36.29 17.22 -13.76
CA GLY A 374 37.50 18.03 -13.65
C GLY A 374 37.90 18.37 -12.22
N GLY A 375 39.07 17.88 -11.80
CA GLY A 375 39.68 18.14 -10.50
C GLY A 375 40.09 19.59 -10.21
N ASP A 376 39.43 20.57 -10.82
CA ASP A 376 39.50 21.98 -10.47
C ASP A 376 38.06 22.52 -10.40
N GLU A 377 37.73 23.27 -9.35
CA GLU A 377 36.42 23.89 -9.08
C GLU A 377 35.61 24.25 -10.35
N TYR A 378 34.60 23.45 -10.67
CA TYR A 378 33.53 23.84 -11.60
C TYR A 378 32.18 23.81 -10.87
N CYS A 379 31.54 24.97 -10.84
CA CYS A 379 30.16 25.18 -10.46
C CYS A 379 29.47 25.82 -11.68
N GLY A 380 28.40 25.21 -12.18
CA GLY A 380 27.55 25.76 -13.25
C GLY A 380 27.97 25.44 -14.69
N ASP A 381 26.96 25.40 -15.54
CA ASP A 381 26.83 24.85 -16.89
C ASP A 381 27.34 25.73 -18.05
N ASP A 382 28.01 26.85 -17.77
CA ASP A 382 28.48 27.77 -18.82
C ASP A 382 30.01 27.73 -19.03
N ILE A 383 30.41 27.31 -20.24
CA ILE A 383 31.79 27.35 -20.72
C ILE A 383 32.21 28.81 -20.89
N CYS A 384 33.01 29.33 -19.96
CA CYS A 384 33.68 30.62 -20.14
C CYS A 384 34.73 30.54 -21.25
N SER A 385 34.70 31.50 -22.17
CA SER A 385 35.72 31.63 -23.21
C SER A 385 37.04 32.17 -22.62
N ASP A 386 38.17 31.89 -23.28
CA ASP A 386 39.50 32.40 -22.88
C ASP A 386 39.57 33.94 -22.83
N ALA A 387 38.66 34.63 -23.53
CA ALA A 387 38.54 36.07 -23.49
C ALA A 387 37.95 36.56 -22.16
N GLU A 388 36.98 35.85 -21.60
CA GLU A 388 36.31 36.18 -20.34
C GLU A 388 37.20 35.88 -19.12
N ARG A 389 38.03 34.83 -19.21
CA ARG A 389 39.10 34.56 -18.22
C ARG A 389 40.15 35.68 -18.16
N LYS A 390 40.47 36.31 -19.30
CA LYS A 390 41.46 37.40 -19.36
C LYS A 390 40.90 38.76 -18.95
N SER A 391 39.60 38.98 -19.06
CA SER A 391 38.95 40.23 -18.64
C SER A 391 38.51 40.27 -17.18
N GLY A 392 38.56 39.14 -16.46
CA GLY A 392 38.15 39.07 -15.05
C GLY A 392 36.66 39.30 -14.83
N SER A 393 35.82 39.04 -15.85
CA SER A 393 34.37 39.25 -15.79
C SER A 393 33.57 38.00 -15.45
N CYS A 394 34.24 36.91 -15.08
CA CYS A 394 33.57 35.71 -14.59
C CYS A 394 33.05 35.99 -13.17
N SER A 395 31.74 36.17 -13.01
CA SER A 395 31.12 36.53 -11.74
C SER A 395 31.23 35.40 -10.73
N THR A 396 31.80 35.76 -9.58
CA THR A 396 32.00 34.99 -8.36
C THR A 396 30.68 34.53 -7.73
N ASP A 397 30.28 33.27 -7.95
CA ASP A 397 29.23 32.58 -7.19
C ASP A 397 29.77 31.36 -6.43
N CYS A 398 30.97 31.48 -5.86
CA CYS A 398 31.47 30.52 -4.86
C CYS A 398 31.92 31.29 -3.62
N GLY A 399 31.13 31.14 -2.56
CA GLY A 399 31.17 31.98 -1.37
C GLY A 399 32.51 31.97 -0.65
N THR A 400 33.05 33.16 -0.42
CA THR A 400 33.95 33.40 0.71
C THR A 400 33.48 34.64 1.47
N SER A 401 33.27 34.44 2.76
CA SER A 401 32.99 35.48 3.74
C SER A 401 34.18 36.42 3.90
N VAL A 402 34.06 37.67 3.44
CA VAL A 402 34.80 38.84 3.97
C VAL A 402 33.89 40.07 3.79
N GLY A 403 33.85 40.92 4.81
CA GLY A 403 32.79 41.92 5.00
C GLY A 403 33.00 43.27 4.31
N GLY A 404 32.05 44.17 4.59
CA GLY A 404 32.25 45.62 4.51
C GLY A 404 31.39 46.36 3.48
N ASP A 405 30.44 47.14 4.01
CA ASP A 405 29.93 48.42 3.52
C ASP A 405 28.91 48.50 2.37
N GLY A 406 27.67 48.86 2.79
CA GLY A 406 27.07 50.13 2.39
C GLY A 406 26.16 50.16 1.17
N GLY A 407 24.83 50.13 1.38
CA GLY A 407 23.89 50.71 0.41
C GLY A 407 22.47 50.13 0.40
N TYR A 408 21.57 50.66 1.24
CA TYR A 408 20.14 50.78 0.90
C TYR A 408 19.93 52.18 0.26
N PRO A 409 18.85 52.52 -0.49
CA PRO A 409 17.53 51.85 -0.62
C PRO A 409 16.90 51.85 -2.04
N LEU A 410 15.94 50.95 -2.34
CA LEU A 410 14.74 51.28 -3.15
C LEU A 410 13.71 50.13 -3.28
N LYS A 411 14.08 48.87 -3.05
CA LYS A 411 13.20 47.73 -3.34
C LYS A 411 12.07 47.47 -2.31
N MET A 412 12.11 48.09 -1.13
CA MET A 412 11.09 47.87 -0.09
C MET A 412 9.79 48.66 -0.26
N ILE A 413 9.71 49.62 -1.19
CA ILE A 413 8.47 50.41 -1.39
C ILE A 413 7.48 49.71 -2.33
N ILE A 414 7.96 48.86 -3.24
CA ILE A 414 7.10 48.19 -4.24
C ILE A 414 6.40 46.95 -3.67
N ALA A 415 7.07 46.20 -2.79
CA ALA A 415 6.46 45.02 -2.15
C ALA A 415 5.32 45.37 -1.18
N GLY A 416 5.44 46.51 -0.48
CA GLY A 416 4.38 46.99 0.44
C GLY A 416 3.09 47.41 -0.28
N ALA A 417 3.18 47.94 -1.49
CA ALA A 417 2.01 48.38 -2.26
C ALA A 417 1.19 47.21 -2.81
N ALA A 418 1.83 46.10 -3.21
CA ALA A 418 1.15 44.92 -3.74
C ALA A 418 0.33 44.19 -2.66
N ALA A 419 0.86 44.07 -1.44
CA ALA A 419 0.17 43.41 -0.34
C ALA A 419 -1.12 44.14 0.09
N VAL A 420 -1.11 45.48 0.05
CA VAL A 420 -2.30 46.30 0.39
C VAL A 420 -3.40 46.18 -0.68
N ILE A 421 -3.04 46.05 -1.95
CA ILE A 421 -4.01 45.86 -3.05
C ILE A 421 -4.67 44.47 -2.94
N VAL A 422 -3.90 43.42 -2.67
CA VAL A 422 -4.45 42.06 -2.50
C VAL A 422 -5.39 41.98 -1.30
N ALA A 423 -5.03 42.59 -0.17
CA ALA A 423 -5.89 42.65 1.01
C ALA A 423 -7.21 43.42 0.74
N ALA A 424 -7.15 44.51 -0.02
CA ALA A 424 -8.35 45.27 -0.40
C ALA A 424 -9.29 44.47 -1.32
N ILE A 425 -8.75 43.67 -2.25
CA ILE A 425 -9.54 42.80 -3.13
C ILE A 425 -10.25 41.70 -2.31
N ILE A 426 -9.57 41.09 -1.34
CA ILE A 426 -10.14 40.04 -0.48
C ILE A 426 -11.28 40.60 0.38
N VAL A 427 -11.14 41.82 0.91
CA VAL A 427 -12.20 42.48 1.68
C VAL A 427 -13.41 42.84 0.80
N LEU A 428 -13.21 43.28 -0.44
CA LEU A 428 -14.28 43.56 -1.39
C LEU A 428 -15.04 42.29 -1.83
N TYR A 429 -14.35 41.16 -1.96
CA TYR A 429 -14.97 39.87 -2.30
C TYR A 429 -15.86 39.37 -1.16
N ASN A 430 -15.40 39.52 0.10
CA ASN A 430 -16.18 39.11 1.27
C ASN A 430 -17.37 40.02 1.56
N LEU A 431 -17.33 41.29 1.15
CA LEU A 431 -18.45 42.22 1.35
C LEU A 431 -19.57 42.07 0.30
N THR A 432 -19.31 41.43 -0.85
CA THR A 432 -20.28 41.28 -1.94
C THR A 432 -20.93 39.89 -2.01
N GLY A 433 -20.36 38.87 -1.36
CA GLY A 433 -20.89 37.50 -1.35
C GLY A 433 -21.86 37.20 -0.21
N ARG A 434 -23.13 37.60 -0.32
CA ARG A 434 -24.23 37.02 0.48
C ARG A 434 -25.48 36.74 -0.34
N ARG A 435 -25.94 35.49 -0.19
CA ARG A 435 -27.25 34.89 -0.57
C ARG A 435 -27.30 34.13 -1.89
N GLN A 436 -26.93 32.85 -1.87
CA GLN A 436 -27.79 31.76 -2.36
C GLN A 436 -27.61 30.55 -1.42
N GLY A 437 -28.72 29.90 -1.07
CA GLY A 437 -28.74 28.72 -0.19
C GLY A 437 -28.23 27.46 -0.91
N PRO A 438 -28.04 26.35 -0.18
CA PRO A 438 -27.57 25.11 -0.78
C PRO A 438 -28.73 24.45 -1.53
N GLU A 439 -28.77 24.68 -2.84
CA GLU A 439 -29.42 23.76 -3.77
C GLU A 439 -28.53 22.52 -3.87
N VAL A 440 -29.11 21.33 -3.70
CA VAL A 440 -28.40 20.05 -3.82
C VAL A 440 -27.93 19.93 -5.27
N ILE A 441 -26.67 20.26 -5.50
CA ILE A 441 -26.00 19.99 -6.78
C ILE A 441 -25.71 18.50 -6.79
N GLU A 442 -26.64 17.71 -7.34
CA GLU A 442 -26.33 16.38 -7.83
C GLU A 442 -25.23 16.58 -8.88
N THR A 443 -23.98 16.31 -8.49
CA THR A 443 -22.83 16.45 -9.38
C THR A 443 -23.09 15.59 -10.61
N ALA A 444 -23.35 16.24 -11.74
CA ALA A 444 -23.59 15.57 -13.00
C ALA A 444 -22.38 14.66 -13.29
N LYS A 445 -22.57 13.34 -13.15
CA LYS A 445 -21.58 12.35 -13.57
C LYS A 445 -21.22 12.64 -15.02
N SER A 446 -19.93 12.65 -15.32
CA SER A 446 -19.50 12.85 -16.70
C SER A 446 -20.00 11.70 -17.57
N ARG A 447 -20.16 11.95 -18.87
CA ARG A 447 -20.55 10.89 -19.81
C ARG A 447 -19.56 9.73 -19.80
N GLU A 448 -18.28 10.02 -19.56
CA GLU A 448 -17.23 9.01 -19.45
C GLU A 448 -17.44 8.08 -18.24
N ASP A 449 -17.90 8.62 -17.10
CA ASP A 449 -18.21 7.80 -15.92
C ASP A 449 -19.42 6.88 -16.17
N LEU A 450 -20.41 7.35 -16.93
CA LEU A 450 -21.57 6.54 -17.30
C LEU A 450 -21.22 5.45 -18.34
N GLU A 451 -20.25 5.70 -19.22
CA GLU A 451 -19.71 4.70 -20.14
C GLU A 451 -18.90 3.64 -19.37
N ARG A 452 -18.07 4.04 -18.38
CA ARG A 452 -17.33 3.12 -17.50
C ARG A 452 -18.27 2.20 -16.68
N GLU A 453 -19.32 2.77 -16.10
CA GLU A 453 -20.31 2.02 -15.31
C GLU A 453 -21.08 1.00 -16.16
N ARG A 454 -21.36 1.32 -17.44
CA ARG A 454 -21.96 0.37 -18.38
C ARG A 454 -21.01 -0.82 -18.63
N ASP A 455 -19.74 -0.54 -18.92
CA ASP A 455 -18.76 -1.58 -19.26
C ASP A 455 -18.51 -2.54 -18.08
N GLU A 456 -18.55 -2.03 -16.85
CA GLU A 456 -18.51 -2.85 -15.63
C GLU A 456 -19.71 -3.80 -15.51
N LEU A 457 -20.93 -3.32 -15.80
CA LEU A 457 -22.13 -4.16 -15.77
C LEU A 457 -22.11 -5.24 -16.86
N GLU A 458 -21.54 -4.96 -18.03
CA GLU A 458 -21.32 -5.97 -19.07
C GLU A 458 -20.33 -7.03 -18.62
N LYS A 459 -19.21 -6.63 -17.98
CA LYS A 459 -18.23 -7.56 -17.40
C LYS A 459 -18.85 -8.46 -16.33
N MET A 460 -19.65 -7.89 -15.43
CA MET A 460 -20.38 -8.65 -14.39
C MET A 460 -21.36 -9.66 -15.00
N THR A 461 -22.02 -9.28 -16.09
CA THR A 461 -22.93 -10.17 -16.84
C THR A 461 -22.18 -11.31 -17.51
N ALA A 462 -20.99 -11.07 -18.05
CA ALA A 462 -20.13 -12.11 -18.62
C ALA A 462 -19.64 -13.09 -17.54
N LEU A 463 -19.22 -12.58 -16.38
CA LEU A 463 -18.81 -13.41 -15.25
C LEU A 463 -19.96 -14.29 -14.73
N ALA A 464 -21.17 -13.73 -14.60
CA ALA A 464 -22.35 -14.49 -14.19
C ALA A 464 -22.66 -15.64 -15.16
N LYS A 465 -22.51 -15.41 -16.48
CA LYS A 465 -22.66 -16.47 -17.50
C LYS A 465 -21.61 -17.57 -17.34
N ALA A 466 -20.34 -17.20 -17.12
CA ALA A 466 -19.27 -18.17 -16.91
C ALA A 466 -19.54 -19.04 -15.65
N LYS A 467 -19.91 -18.41 -14.53
CA LYS A 467 -20.29 -19.11 -13.28
C LYS A 467 -21.48 -20.04 -13.46
N TYR A 468 -22.50 -19.62 -14.20
CA TYR A 468 -23.65 -20.46 -14.53
C TYR A 468 -23.25 -21.71 -15.34
N HIS A 469 -22.38 -21.56 -16.35
CA HIS A 469 -21.87 -22.69 -17.14
C HIS A 469 -21.04 -23.68 -16.31
N ARG A 470 -20.31 -23.19 -15.31
CA ARG A 470 -19.57 -24.02 -14.35
C ARG A 470 -20.43 -24.63 -13.24
N ARG A 471 -21.75 -24.36 -13.23
CA ARG A 471 -22.70 -24.77 -12.17
C ARG A 471 -22.37 -24.20 -10.78
N GLU A 472 -21.61 -23.10 -10.74
CA GLU A 472 -21.29 -22.35 -9.51
C GLU A 472 -22.43 -21.41 -9.09
N LEU A 473 -23.38 -21.18 -10.00
CA LEU A 473 -24.54 -20.31 -9.81
C LEU A 473 -25.79 -21.07 -10.22
N ASP A 474 -26.82 -21.07 -9.37
CA ASP A 474 -28.10 -21.67 -9.72
C ASP A 474 -28.84 -20.83 -10.77
N GLU A 475 -29.82 -21.45 -11.43
CA GLU A 475 -30.56 -20.83 -12.53
C GLU A 475 -31.36 -19.59 -12.09
N GLU A 476 -31.87 -19.56 -10.85
CA GLU A 476 -32.66 -18.45 -10.34
C GLU A 476 -31.76 -17.24 -10.06
N SER A 477 -30.65 -17.43 -9.35
CA SER A 477 -29.63 -16.41 -9.11
C SER A 477 -29.04 -15.84 -10.41
N PHE A 478 -28.77 -16.71 -11.40
CA PHE A 478 -28.31 -16.28 -12.72
C PHE A 478 -29.32 -15.36 -13.41
N ARG A 479 -30.59 -15.75 -13.42
CA ARG A 479 -31.67 -14.97 -14.06
C ARG A 479 -31.87 -13.62 -13.38
N GLU A 480 -31.74 -13.55 -12.06
CA GLU A 480 -31.87 -12.31 -11.30
C GLU A 480 -30.72 -11.34 -11.60
N ILE A 481 -29.46 -11.80 -11.51
CA ILE A 481 -28.27 -10.99 -11.79
C ILE A 481 -28.29 -10.43 -13.21
N VAL A 482 -28.62 -11.28 -14.20
CA VAL A 482 -28.67 -10.85 -15.60
C VAL A 482 -29.79 -9.83 -15.82
N ARG A 483 -30.97 -10.02 -15.21
CA ARG A 483 -32.10 -9.10 -15.33
C ARG A 483 -31.78 -7.74 -14.73
N ASP A 484 -31.17 -7.70 -13.55
CA ASP A 484 -30.82 -6.46 -12.86
C ASP A 484 -29.74 -5.67 -13.60
N ASN A 485 -28.70 -6.35 -14.09
CA ASN A 485 -27.65 -5.71 -14.88
C ASN A 485 -28.20 -5.17 -16.21
N GLN A 486 -29.05 -5.94 -16.91
CA GLN A 486 -29.69 -5.48 -18.14
C GLN A 486 -30.57 -4.26 -17.92
N ARG A 487 -31.33 -4.22 -16.82
CA ARG A 487 -32.14 -3.05 -16.46
C ARG A 487 -31.27 -1.81 -16.25
N LYS A 488 -30.18 -1.93 -15.49
CA LYS A 488 -29.25 -0.82 -15.24
C LYS A 488 -28.57 -0.33 -16.51
N ILE A 489 -28.15 -1.24 -17.41
CA ILE A 489 -27.58 -0.88 -18.71
C ILE A 489 -28.57 -0.03 -19.52
N ILE A 490 -29.85 -0.43 -19.59
CA ILE A 490 -30.88 0.36 -20.30
C ILE A 490 -31.06 1.75 -19.67
N GLU A 491 -31.06 1.83 -18.33
CA GLU A 491 -31.17 3.12 -17.62
C GLU A 491 -29.96 4.04 -17.91
N LEU A 492 -28.74 3.49 -17.94
CA LEU A 492 -27.52 4.22 -18.29
C LEU A 492 -27.53 4.68 -19.76
N GLU A 493 -27.97 3.84 -20.69
CA GLU A 493 -28.10 4.20 -22.10
C GLU A 493 -29.10 5.34 -22.33
N LEU A 494 -30.24 5.32 -21.61
CA LEU A 494 -31.21 6.41 -21.65
C LEU A 494 -30.64 7.71 -21.09
N LYS A 495 -29.88 7.65 -19.98
CA LYS A 495 -29.16 8.82 -19.43
C LYS A 495 -28.14 9.36 -20.42
N MET A 496 -27.31 8.50 -21.01
CA MET A 496 -26.33 8.89 -22.03
C MET A 496 -26.98 9.52 -23.26
N LYS A 497 -28.15 9.02 -23.67
CA LYS A 497 -28.92 9.58 -24.78
C LYS A 497 -29.52 10.95 -24.43
N SER A 498 -29.92 11.17 -23.19
CA SER A 498 -30.47 12.46 -22.73
C SER A 498 -29.43 13.57 -22.63
N MET A 499 -28.15 13.22 -22.57
CA MET A 499 -27.01 14.16 -22.58
C MET A 499 -26.52 14.52 -23.99
N ARG A 500 -27.13 13.97 -25.05
CA ARG A 500 -26.90 14.37 -26.44
C ARG A 500 -27.91 15.42 -26.84
#